data_AF-A0A967JVS7-F1
#
_entry.id   AF-A0A967JVS7-F1
#
_cell.length_a   1.000
_cell.length_b   1.000
_cell.length_c   1.000
_cell.angle_alpha   90.00
_cell.angle_beta   90.00
_cell.angle_gamma   90.00
#
_symmetry.space_group_name_H-M   'P 1'
#
loop_
_entity.id
_entity.type
_entity.pdbx_description
1 polymer ?
#
loop_
_entity_poly.entity_id
_entity_poly.type
_entity_poly.pdbx_seq_one_letter_code
_entity_poly.pdbx_strand_id
1 'polypeptide(L)'
;ILAQVQLTRGNLSRALKHQERALFLNPNDDRSVCSMGEILAFCGRHEEAERWVRKSMTLNPYHPQRYWTHLARPLLHLGRYSEALAVLERIGRPRRDDLA
;
A
#
# COMPACT_ATOMS: atom_id res chain seq x y z
N ILE A 1 11.45 5.71 6.61
CA ILE A 1 11.88 6.95 5.91
C ILE A 1 12.90 6.66 4.80
N LEU A 2 14.01 5.94 5.04
CA LEU A 2 15.01 5.63 3.99
C LEU A 2 14.44 4.93 2.76
N ALA A 3 13.54 3.94 2.94
CA ALA A 3 12.89 3.26 1.84
C ALA A 3 12.09 4.23 0.95
N GLN A 4 11.27 5.11 1.57
CA GLN A 4 10.49 6.12 0.85
C GLN A 4 11.37 7.13 0.12
N VAL A 5 12.47 7.58 0.74
CA VAL A 5 13.41 8.51 0.09
C VAL A 5 14.02 7.88 -1.16
N GLN A 6 14.39 6.60 -1.11
CA GLN A 6 14.92 5.91 -2.29
C GLN A 6 13.84 5.68 -3.34
N LEU A 7 12.60 5.41 -2.93
CA LEU A 7 11.45 5.28 -3.81
C LEU A 7 11.20 6.57 -4.59
N THR A 8 11.17 7.72 -3.91
CA THR A 8 11.03 9.04 -4.55
C THR A 8 12.18 9.35 -5.51
N ARG A 9 13.39 8.83 -5.23
CA ARG A 9 14.55 8.95 -6.12
C ARG A 9 14.56 7.93 -7.28
N GLY A 10 13.54 7.08 -7.39
CA GLY A 10 13.47 6.03 -8.41
C GLY A 10 14.40 4.84 -8.18
N ASN A 11 15.13 4.80 -7.04
CA ASN A 11 16.07 3.73 -6.73
C ASN A 11 15.37 2.53 -6.09
N LEU A 12 14.57 1.82 -6.88
CA LEU A 12 13.70 0.73 -6.41
C LEU A 12 14.46 -0.37 -5.65
N SER A 13 15.65 -0.76 -6.11
CA SER A 13 16.47 -1.79 -5.44
C SER A 13 16.92 -1.35 -4.04
N ARG A 14 17.26 -0.07 -3.86
CA ARG A 14 17.61 0.46 -2.53
C ARG A 14 16.38 0.63 -1.64
N ALA A 15 15.24 1.01 -2.23
CA ALA A 15 13.97 1.09 -1.51
C ALA A 15 13.58 -0.27 -0.92
N LEU A 16 13.63 -1.34 -1.73
CA LEU A 16 13.38 -2.72 -1.28
C LEU A 16 14.33 -3.14 -0.15
N LYS A 17 15.65 -2.95 -0.31
CA LYS A 17 16.62 -3.32 0.73
C LYS A 17 16.35 -2.62 2.07
N HIS A 18 16.03 -1.33 2.03
CA HIS A 18 15.68 -0.60 3.25
C HIS A 18 14.36 -1.08 3.84
N GLN A 19 13.39 -1.45 3.00
CA GLN A 19 12.10 -1.93 3.45
C GLN A 19 12.18 -3.33 4.07
N GLU A 20 12.97 -4.24 3.49
CA GLU A 20 13.27 -5.55 4.06
C GLU A 20 13.87 -5.43 5.46
N ARG A 21 14.80 -4.48 5.65
CA ARG A 21 15.36 -4.21 6.98
C ARG A 21 14.31 -3.67 7.95
N ALA A 22 13.40 -2.81 7.50
CA ALA A 22 12.30 -2.31 8.34
C ALA A 22 11.37 -3.45 8.79
N LEU A 23 10.99 -4.33 7.86
CA LEU A 23 10.17 -5.51 8.16
C LEU A 23 10.88 -6.51 9.08
N PHE A 24 12.20 -6.68 8.93
CA PHE A 24 12.98 -7.52 9.83
C PHE A 24 12.95 -7.01 11.27
N LEU A 25 12.99 -5.68 11.45
CA LEU A 25 12.96 -5.05 12.78
C LEU A 25 11.56 -5.09 13.41
N ASN A 26 10.51 -4.93 12.61
CA ASN A 26 9.15 -5.08 13.06
C ASN A 26 8.25 -5.68 11.96
N PRO A 27 8.02 -7.00 11.98
CA PRO A 27 7.25 -7.67 10.92
C PRO A 27 5.74 -7.42 11.00
N ASN A 28 5.25 -6.85 12.11
CA ASN A 28 3.82 -6.62 12.37
C ASN A 28 3.44 -5.13 12.39
N ASP A 29 4.36 -4.22 12.06
CA ASP A 29 4.04 -2.81 11.82
C ASP A 29 3.23 -2.66 10.53
N ASP A 30 1.94 -2.34 10.65
CA ASP A 30 1.02 -2.21 9.51
C ASP A 30 1.55 -1.22 8.46
N ARG A 31 2.20 -0.14 8.89
CA ARG A 31 2.78 0.87 8.00
C ARG A 31 3.92 0.30 7.18
N SER A 32 4.87 -0.39 7.79
CA SER A 32 5.97 -1.05 7.09
C SER A 32 5.49 -2.17 6.16
N VAL A 33 4.48 -2.94 6.58
CA VAL A 33 3.85 -3.96 5.73
C VAL A 33 3.18 -3.30 4.50
N CYS A 34 2.49 -2.17 4.69
CA CYS A 34 1.87 -1.44 3.59
C CYS A 34 2.90 -0.82 2.64
N SER A 35 3.98 -0.23 3.18
CA SER A 35 5.06 0.36 2.38
C SER A 35 5.77 -0.68 1.52
N MET A 36 5.87 -1.92 1.98
CA MET A 36 6.37 -3.02 1.14
C MET A 36 5.46 -3.24 -0.08
N GLY A 37 4.14 -3.27 0.14
CA GLY A 37 3.18 -3.35 -0.96
C GLY A 37 3.28 -2.18 -1.93
N GLU A 38 3.43 -0.96 -1.43
CA GLU A 38 3.64 0.22 -2.27
C GLU A 38 4.90 0.10 -3.15
N ILE A 39 6.05 -0.26 -2.55
CA ILE A 39 7.32 -0.41 -3.27
C ILE A 39 7.20 -1.52 -4.32
N LEU A 40 6.61 -2.67 -3.97
CA LEU A 40 6.39 -3.77 -4.91
C LEU A 40 5.53 -3.35 -6.10
N ALA A 41 4.50 -2.53 -5.89
CA ALA A 41 3.71 -1.99 -6.99
C ALA A 41 4.52 -1.05 -7.89
N PHE A 42 5.46 -0.26 -7.36
CA PHE A 42 6.40 0.50 -8.19
C PHE A 42 7.40 -0.38 -8.95
N CYS A 43 7.72 -1.56 -8.41
CA CYS A 43 8.53 -2.58 -9.08
C CYS A 43 7.76 -3.40 -10.13
N GLY A 44 6.48 -3.12 -10.38
CA GLY A 44 5.64 -3.91 -11.29
C GLY A 44 5.17 -5.26 -10.74
N ARG A 45 5.46 -5.57 -9.47
CA ARG A 45 5.08 -6.83 -8.80
C ARG A 45 3.69 -6.70 -8.18
N HIS A 46 2.67 -6.56 -9.03
CA HIS A 46 1.35 -6.10 -8.61
C HIS A 46 0.58 -7.13 -7.76
N GLU A 47 0.66 -8.42 -8.06
CA GLU A 47 0.01 -9.47 -7.26
C GLU A 47 0.61 -9.55 -5.85
N GLU A 48 1.93 -9.38 -5.72
CA GLU A 48 2.59 -9.33 -4.43
C GLU A 48 2.23 -8.06 -3.67
N ALA A 49 2.21 -6.92 -4.37
CA ALA A 49 1.80 -5.65 -3.80
C ALA A 49 0.41 -5.73 -3.16
N GLU A 50 -0.57 -6.29 -3.87
CA GLU A 50 -1.92 -6.50 -3.34
C GLU A 50 -1.91 -7.33 -2.05
N ARG A 51 -1.20 -8.48 -2.05
CA ARG A 51 -1.12 -9.35 -0.86
C ARG A 51 -0.54 -8.60 0.34
N TRP A 52 0.53 -7.81 0.13
CA TRP A 52 1.15 -7.03 1.19
C TRP A 52 0.23 -5.92 1.72
N VAL A 53 -0.47 -5.20 0.84
CA VAL A 53 -1.41 -4.16 1.29
C VAL A 53 -2.62 -4.76 2.01
N ARG A 54 -3.17 -5.89 1.55
CA ARG A 54 -4.25 -6.56 2.29
C ARG A 54 -3.78 -7.05 3.66
N LYS A 55 -2.54 -7.56 3.76
CA LYS A 55 -1.94 -7.95 5.04
C LYS A 55 -1.84 -6.76 6.01
N SER A 56 -1.43 -5.57 5.55
CA SER A 56 -1.38 -4.40 6.44
C SER A 56 -2.77 -3.98 6.92
N MET A 57 -3.80 -4.07 6.08
CA MET A 57 -5.19 -3.82 6.47
C MET A 57 -5.72 -4.84 7.48
N THR A 58 -5.26 -6.10 7.41
CA THR A 58 -5.59 -7.11 8.43
C THR A 58 -4.90 -6.83 9.77
N LEU A 59 -3.64 -6.36 9.73
CA LEU A 59 -2.90 -5.98 10.94
C LEU A 59 -3.51 -4.75 11.63
N ASN A 60 -4.05 -3.81 10.84
CA ASN A 60 -4.74 -2.62 11.33
C ASN A 60 -6.10 -2.44 10.66
N PRO A 61 -7.20 -2.92 11.27
CA PRO A 61 -8.55 -2.71 10.76
C PRO A 61 -8.97 -1.23 10.67
N TYR A 62 -8.31 -0.33 11.42
CA TYR A 62 -8.54 1.11 11.43
C TYR A 62 -7.42 1.88 10.70
N HIS A 63 -6.88 1.28 9.65
CA HIS A 63 -5.75 1.82 8.90
C HIS A 63 -6.04 3.19 8.26
N PRO A 64 -4.99 3.98 7.97
CA PRO A 64 -5.13 5.24 7.26
C PRO A 64 -5.76 5.05 5.87
N GLN A 65 -6.62 5.98 5.46
CA GLN A 65 -7.35 5.93 4.18
C GLN A 65 -6.44 5.73 2.96
N ARG A 66 -5.18 6.20 3.01
CA ARG A 66 -4.19 6.01 1.92
C ARG A 66 -3.95 4.54 1.56
N TYR A 67 -4.22 3.58 2.45
CA TYR A 67 -4.04 2.16 2.14
C TYR A 67 -4.99 1.70 1.03
N TRP A 68 -6.18 2.30 0.93
CA TRP A 68 -7.08 2.04 -0.19
C TRP A 68 -6.45 2.45 -1.52
N THR A 69 -5.73 3.57 -1.58
CA THR A 69 -4.97 3.97 -2.78
C THR A 69 -3.86 2.96 -3.09
N HIS A 70 -3.13 2.50 -2.07
CA HIS A 70 -2.08 1.49 -2.23
C HIS A 70 -2.64 0.12 -2.67
N LEU A 71 -3.91 -0.18 -2.39
CA LEU A 71 -4.61 -1.39 -2.85
C LEU A 71 -5.20 -1.22 -4.26
N ALA A 72 -5.81 -0.07 -4.56
CA ALA A 72 -6.42 0.21 -5.85
C ALA A 72 -5.40 0.17 -6.99
N ARG A 73 -4.21 0.75 -6.79
CA ARG A 73 -3.18 0.83 -7.82
C ARG A 73 -2.76 -0.53 -8.39
N PRO A 74 -2.34 -1.53 -7.61
CA PRO A 74 -2.02 -2.84 -8.15
C PRO A 74 -3.22 -3.52 -8.82
N LEU A 75 -4.44 -3.36 -8.30
CA LEU A 75 -5.65 -3.93 -8.94
C LEU A 75 -5.89 -3.35 -10.34
N LEU A 76 -5.68 -2.04 -10.53
CA LEU A 76 -5.78 -1.40 -11.84
C LEU A 76 -4.76 -1.96 -12.84
N HIS A 77 -3.51 -2.16 -12.41
CA HIS A 77 -2.47 -2.74 -13.27
C HIS A 77 -2.71 -4.22 -13.59
N LEU A 78 -3.40 -4.96 -12.71
CA LEU A 78 -3.81 -6.33 -12.94
C LEU A 78 -5.07 -6.46 -13.81
N GLY A 79 -5.68 -5.35 -14.24
CA GLY A 79 -6.94 -5.36 -14.98
C GLY A 79 -8.17 -5.76 -14.15
N ARG A 80 -8.05 -5.81 -12.82
CA ARG A 80 -9.14 -6.14 -11.89
C ARG A 80 -9.96 -4.89 -11.58
N TYR A 81 -10.56 -4.33 -12.61
CA TYR A 81 -11.22 -3.01 -12.57
C TYR A 81 -12.44 -2.97 -11.65
N SER A 82 -13.25 -4.04 -11.59
CA SER A 82 -14.41 -4.12 -10.70
C SER A 82 -14.01 -4.02 -9.23
N GLU A 83 -12.95 -4.72 -8.83
CA GLU A 83 -12.42 -4.65 -7.46
C GLU A 83 -11.75 -3.30 -7.18
N ALA A 84 -11.00 -2.76 -8.15
CA ALA A 84 -10.39 -1.44 -8.02
C ALA A 84 -11.47 -0.36 -7.80
N LEU A 85 -12.58 -0.42 -8.54
CA LEU A 85 -13.71 0.50 -8.38
C LEU A 85 -14.29 0.42 -6.97
N ALA A 86 -14.58 -0.79 -6.49
CA ALA A 86 -15.11 -1.00 -5.14
C ALA A 86 -14.17 -0.48 -4.04
N VAL A 87 -12.84 -0.54 -4.26
CA VAL A 87 -11.85 0.05 -3.35
C VAL A 87 -11.86 1.58 -3.44
N LEU A 88 -11.89 2.15 -4.64
CA LEU A 88 -11.89 3.61 -4.86
C LEU A 88 -13.16 4.28 -4.32
N GLU A 89 -14.31 3.61 -4.37
CA GLU A 89 -15.55 4.10 -3.76
C GLU A 89 -15.41 4.31 -2.24
N ARG A 90 -14.53 3.58 -1.56
CA ARG A 90 -14.24 3.81 -0.13
C ARG A 90 -13.41 5.06 0.12
N ILE A 91 -12.70 5.57 -0.89
CA ILE A 91 -11.94 6.82 -0.80
C ILE A 91 -12.85 8.02 -1.02
N GLY A 92 -13.77 7.92 -1.98
CA GLY A 92 -14.64 9.02 -2.40
C GLY A 92 -15.92 9.22 -1.57
N ARG A 93 -16.23 8.33 -0.62
CA ARG A 93 -17.33 8.56 0.32
C ARG A 93 -16.91 9.63 1.34
N PRO A 94 -17.55 10.81 1.37
CA PRO A 94 -17.31 11.79 2.44
C PRO A 94 -17.63 11.13 3.78
N ARG A 95 -16.84 11.44 4.82
CA ARG A 95 -17.19 10.97 6.15
C ARG A 95 -18.53 11.60 6.51
N ARG A 96 -19.35 10.86 7.26
CA ARG A 96 -20.65 11.36 7.74
C ARG A 96 -20.51 12.68 8.52
N ASP A 97 -19.32 12.93 9.05
CA ASP A 97 -18.92 14.12 9.80
C ASP A 97 -18.59 15.34 8.90
N ASP A 98 -18.33 15.12 7.61
CA ASP A 98 -18.07 16.20 6.64
C ASP A 98 -19.37 16.81 6.09
N LEU A 99 -20.54 16.28 6.50
CA LEU A 99 -21.88 16.64 6.05
C LEU A 99 -22.75 17.28 7.15
N ALA A 100 -22.16 17.64 8.30
CA ALA A 100 -22.82 18.30 9.43
C ALA A 100 -22.28 19.72 9.61
#